data_AF-A0A2I0KR77-F1
#
_entry.id   AF-A0A2I0KR77-F1
#
_cell.length_a   1.000
_cell.length_b   1.000
_cell.length_c   1.000
_cell.angle_alpha   90.00
_cell.angle_beta   90.00
_cell.angle_gamma   90.00
#
_symmetry.space_group_name_H-M   'P 1'
#
loop_
_entity.id
_entity.type
_entity.pdbx_description
1 polymer ?
#
loop_
_entity_poly.entity_id
_entity_poly.type
_entity_poly.pdbx_seq_one_letter_code
_entity_poly.pdbx_strand_id
1 'polypeptide(L)'
;MAEFFAEVQIPHQKFYSSAPFPSVLAPVAAQRSSAALLARSVKSHRPYLESLLHKSGALLLRGFGVNTAEEFNDVVEAFGFEELPYVGGAAPRTNVVGRVFTANESPPDQKIPFHHEMAQVTQLTSIVIMMFLLIL
;
A
#
# COMPACT_ATOMS: atom_id res chain seq x y z
N MET A 1 -8.24 -16.09 -18.39
CA MET A 1 -7.04 -15.25 -18.11
C MET A 1 -6.41 -15.84 -16.85
N ALA A 2 -5.11 -16.13 -16.84
CA ALA A 2 -4.48 -16.60 -15.60
C ALA A 2 -4.58 -15.48 -14.54
N GLU A 3 -5.01 -15.82 -13.33
CA GLU A 3 -5.07 -14.85 -12.23
C GLU A 3 -3.65 -14.38 -11.90
N PHE A 4 -3.43 -13.06 -11.82
CA PHE A 4 -2.14 -12.50 -11.44
C PHE A 4 -1.96 -12.50 -9.91
N PHE A 5 -3.07 -12.30 -9.20
CA PHE A 5 -3.14 -12.24 -7.74
C PHE A 5 -3.64 -13.57 -7.18
N ALA A 6 -2.97 -14.08 -6.15
CA ALA A 6 -3.44 -15.17 -5.30
C ALA A 6 -3.72 -14.63 -3.91
N GLU A 7 -4.90 -14.90 -3.36
CA GLU A 7 -5.18 -14.66 -1.94
C GLU A 7 -4.38 -15.66 -1.09
N VAL A 8 -3.60 -15.15 -0.15
CA VAL A 8 -2.74 -15.96 0.73
C VAL A 8 -2.98 -15.61 2.19
N GLN A 9 -2.66 -16.55 3.08
CA GLN A 9 -2.69 -16.32 4.52
C GLN A 9 -1.28 -16.11 5.07
N ILE A 10 -1.17 -15.29 6.11
CA ILE A 10 0.09 -15.04 6.82
C ILE A 10 -0.11 -15.24 8.33
N PRO A 11 0.93 -15.64 9.10
CA PRO A 11 0.76 -16.00 10.51
C PRO A 11 0.13 -14.92 11.41
N HIS A 12 0.33 -13.64 11.07
CA HIS A 12 -0.13 -12.49 11.87
C HIS A 12 -1.51 -11.96 11.43
N GLN A 13 -2.11 -12.55 10.39
CA GLN A 13 -3.43 -12.16 9.90
C GLN A 13 -4.51 -12.51 10.94
N LYS A 14 -5.44 -11.59 11.17
CA LYS A 14 -6.60 -11.82 12.04
C LYS A 14 -7.85 -12.02 11.19
N PHE A 15 -8.90 -12.57 11.79
CA PHE A 15 -10.19 -12.78 11.12
C PHE A 15 -11.31 -12.14 11.94
N TYR A 16 -12.12 -11.31 11.29
CA TYR A 16 -13.27 -10.63 11.87
C TYR A 16 -14.49 -10.90 11.00
N SER A 17 -15.54 -11.49 11.55
CA SER A 17 -16.73 -11.90 10.77
C SER A 17 -16.37 -12.72 9.51
N SER A 18 -15.41 -13.64 9.65
CA SER A 18 -14.82 -14.45 8.58
C SER A 18 -14.03 -13.70 7.50
N ALA A 19 -13.92 -12.37 7.57
CA ALA A 19 -13.05 -11.60 6.69
C ALA A 19 -11.63 -11.49 7.28
N PRO A 20 -10.57 -11.69 6.47
CA PRO A 20 -9.20 -11.48 6.91
C PRO A 20 -8.88 -10.00 7.11
N PHE A 21 -8.03 -9.70 8.10
CA PHE A 21 -7.42 -8.39 8.28
C PHE A 21 -5.89 -8.51 8.46
N PRO A 22 -5.09 -7.91 7.55
CA PRO A 22 -5.49 -7.41 6.22
C PRO A 22 -5.81 -8.56 5.23
N SER A 23 -6.48 -8.27 4.12
CA SER A 23 -6.41 -9.17 2.94
C SER A 23 -4.99 -9.18 2.40
N VAL A 24 -4.48 -10.32 1.93
CA VAL A 24 -3.11 -10.44 1.42
C VAL A 24 -3.13 -11.08 0.03
N LEU A 25 -2.52 -10.40 -0.94
CA LEU A 25 -2.31 -10.93 -2.29
C LEU A 25 -0.83 -11.16 -2.55
N ALA A 26 -0.52 -12.28 -3.19
CA ALA A 26 0.80 -12.62 -3.71
C ALA A 26 0.73 -12.90 -5.22
N PRO A 27 1.84 -12.81 -5.97
CA PRO A 27 1.84 -13.24 -7.36
C PRO A 27 1.64 -14.75 -7.48
N VAL A 28 0.77 -15.20 -8.38
CA VAL A 28 0.59 -16.64 -8.67
C VAL A 28 1.91 -17.30 -9.11
N ALA A 29 2.78 -16.55 -9.81
CA ALA A 29 4.11 -17.00 -10.21
C ALA A 29 5.15 -15.91 -9.89
N ALA A 30 5.75 -15.97 -8.69
CA ALA A 30 6.69 -14.96 -8.18
C ALA A 30 7.85 -14.64 -9.14
N GLN A 31 8.42 -15.65 -9.81
CA GLN A 31 9.53 -15.48 -10.77
C GLN A 31 9.17 -14.69 -12.03
N ARG A 32 7.88 -14.39 -12.24
CA ARG A 32 7.38 -13.62 -13.39
C ARG A 32 6.75 -12.29 -12.98
N SER A 33 6.92 -11.87 -11.73
CA SER A 33 6.37 -10.62 -11.21
C SER A 33 7.37 -9.48 -11.40
N SER A 34 6.88 -8.31 -11.80
CA SER A 34 7.65 -7.05 -11.89
C SER A 34 6.75 -5.87 -11.52
N ALA A 35 7.34 -4.73 -11.16
CA ALA A 35 6.60 -3.50 -10.88
C ALA A 35 5.66 -3.10 -12.03
N ALA A 36 6.15 -3.15 -13.27
CA ALA A 36 5.34 -2.85 -14.46
C ALA A 36 4.15 -3.80 -14.63
N LEU A 37 4.34 -5.11 -14.39
CA LEU A 37 3.25 -6.09 -14.44
C LEU A 37 2.26 -5.90 -13.29
N LEU A 38 2.74 -5.53 -12.10
CA LEU A 38 1.88 -5.17 -10.98
C LEU A 38 1.05 -3.94 -11.31
N ALA A 39 1.66 -2.84 -11.75
CA ALA A 39 0.96 -1.61 -12.11
C ALA A 39 -0.13 -1.87 -13.16
N ARG A 40 0.20 -2.61 -14.24
CA ARG A 40 -0.80 -3.02 -15.25
C ARG A 40 -1.94 -3.84 -14.63
N SER A 41 -1.63 -4.76 -13.73
CA SER A 41 -2.61 -5.65 -13.10
C SER A 41 -3.48 -4.94 -12.07
N VAL A 42 -2.93 -3.97 -11.34
CA VAL A 42 -3.68 -3.07 -10.46
C VAL A 42 -4.72 -2.32 -11.28
N LYS A 43 -4.30 -1.71 -12.40
CA LYS A 43 -5.21 -0.98 -13.30
C LYS A 43 -6.32 -1.87 -13.85
N SER A 44 -6.00 -3.10 -14.27
CA SER A 44 -7.00 -4.02 -14.87
C SER A 44 -7.93 -4.69 -13.86
N HIS A 45 -7.53 -4.82 -12.59
CA HIS A 45 -8.31 -5.48 -11.54
C HIS A 45 -8.75 -4.51 -10.43
N ARG A 46 -8.73 -3.20 -10.68
CA ARG A 46 -9.06 -2.18 -9.68
C ARG A 46 -10.36 -2.45 -8.92
N PRO A 47 -11.50 -2.81 -9.55
CA PRO A 47 -12.73 -3.12 -8.82
C PRO A 47 -12.59 -4.29 -7.85
N TYR A 48 -11.80 -5.32 -8.20
CA TYR A 48 -11.55 -6.45 -7.32
C TYR A 48 -10.69 -6.03 -6.11
N LEU A 49 -9.61 -5.28 -6.34
CA LEU A 49 -8.74 -4.78 -5.27
C LEU A 49 -9.49 -3.84 -4.31
N GLU A 50 -10.31 -2.93 -4.84
CA GLU A 50 -11.17 -2.06 -4.04
C GLU A 50 -12.22 -2.86 -3.26
N SER A 51 -12.78 -3.93 -3.83
CA SER A 51 -13.71 -4.80 -3.11
C SER A 51 -13.06 -5.51 -1.92
N LEU A 52 -11.80 -5.95 -2.06
CA LEU A 52 -11.03 -6.54 -0.96
C LEU A 52 -10.72 -5.48 0.10
N LEU A 53 -10.29 -4.30 -0.32
CA LEU A 53 -10.00 -3.19 0.57
C LEU A 53 -11.24 -2.76 1.36
N HIS A 54 -12.41 -2.67 0.71
CA HIS A 54 -13.68 -2.34 1.37
C HIS A 54 -14.08 -3.38 2.41
N LYS A 55 -13.88 -4.68 2.12
CA LYS A 55 -14.23 -5.78 3.05
C LYS A 55 -13.28 -5.91 4.23
N SER A 56 -11.98 -5.73 3.99
CA SER A 56 -10.93 -5.99 4.99
C SER A 56 -10.44 -4.74 5.70
N GLY A 57 -10.61 -3.55 5.11
CA GLY A 57 -10.05 -2.29 5.61
C GLY A 57 -8.56 -2.09 5.29
N ALA A 58 -7.83 -3.14 4.88
CA ALA A 58 -6.43 -3.05 4.46
C ALA A 58 -6.05 -4.19 3.51
N LEU A 59 -5.26 -3.87 2.48
CA LEU A 59 -4.77 -4.82 1.48
C LEU A 59 -3.25 -4.83 1.44
N LEU A 60 -2.64 -5.99 1.66
CA LEU A 60 -1.20 -6.21 1.54
C LEU A 60 -0.86 -6.89 0.21
N LEU A 61 -0.09 -6.20 -0.64
CA LEU A 61 0.49 -6.78 -1.85
C LEU A 61 1.91 -7.27 -1.55
N ARG A 62 2.12 -8.58 -1.43
CA ARG A 62 3.39 -9.19 -0.99
C ARG A 62 4.06 -10.00 -2.10
N GLY A 63 5.37 -9.84 -2.24
CA GLY A 63 6.18 -10.65 -3.16
C GLY A 63 6.15 -10.17 -4.61
N PHE A 64 5.67 -8.94 -4.86
CA PHE A 64 5.81 -8.30 -6.16
C PHE A 64 7.18 -7.62 -6.27
N GLY A 65 7.79 -7.67 -7.46
CA GLY A 65 9.12 -7.10 -7.71
C GLY A 65 9.08 -5.59 -7.85
N VAL A 66 8.81 -4.88 -6.75
CA VAL A 66 8.88 -3.41 -6.61
C VAL A 66 10.07 -3.11 -5.69
N ASN A 67 11.10 -2.48 -6.22
CA ASN A 67 12.39 -2.30 -5.55
C ASN A 67 12.82 -0.83 -5.46
N THR A 68 12.23 0.07 -6.25
CA THR A 68 12.57 1.50 -6.22
C THR A 68 11.36 2.38 -5.90
N ALA A 69 11.62 3.64 -5.57
CA ALA A 69 10.56 4.61 -5.31
C ALA A 69 9.78 4.97 -6.59
N GLU A 70 10.44 4.98 -7.75
CA GLU A 70 9.83 5.20 -9.06
C GLU A 70 8.88 4.05 -9.42
N GLU A 71 9.34 2.81 -9.26
CA GLU A 71 8.51 1.61 -9.46
C GLU A 71 7.29 1.60 -8.53
N PHE A 72 7.46 2.08 -7.29
CA PHE A 72 6.35 2.22 -6.36
C PHE A 72 5.39 3.35 -6.78
N ASN A 73 5.89 4.49 -7.23
CA ASN A 73 5.06 5.58 -7.74
C ASN A 73 4.19 5.11 -8.91
N ASP A 74 4.74 4.32 -9.85
CA ASP A 74 3.98 3.76 -10.97
C ASP A 74 2.81 2.88 -10.49
N VAL A 75 3.02 2.09 -9.43
CA VAL A 75 1.97 1.28 -8.81
C VAL A 75 0.92 2.15 -8.11
N VAL A 76 1.34 3.20 -7.40
CA VAL A 76 0.45 4.18 -6.76
C VAL A 76 -0.42 4.88 -7.81
N GLU A 77 0.16 5.33 -8.92
CA GLU A 77 -0.57 5.94 -10.02
C GLU A 77 -1.54 4.97 -10.68
N ALA A 78 -1.19 3.69 -10.79
CA ALA A 78 -2.05 2.66 -11.37
C ALA A 78 -3.34 2.42 -10.56
N PHE A 79 -3.34 2.68 -9.25
CA PHE A 79 -4.58 2.66 -8.46
C PHE A 79 -5.54 3.77 -8.88
N GLY A 80 -5.04 4.89 -9.39
CA GLY A 80 -5.85 6.01 -9.86
C GLY A 80 -6.69 6.65 -8.77
N PHE A 81 -6.20 6.65 -7.53
CA PHE A 81 -6.73 7.51 -6.46
C PHE A 81 -6.23 8.94 -6.65
N GLU A 82 -7.03 9.90 -6.22
CA GLU A 82 -6.60 11.30 -6.18
C GLU A 82 -5.51 11.47 -5.12
N GLU A 83 -4.48 12.23 -5.48
CA GLU A 83 -3.46 12.61 -4.51
C GLU A 83 -4.04 13.65 -3.56
N LEU A 84 -3.80 13.46 -2.26
CA LEU A 84 -4.06 14.49 -1.26
C LEU A 84 -2.84 15.43 -1.23
N PRO A 85 -2.96 16.70 -1.66
CA PRO A 85 -1.83 17.61 -1.67
C PRO A 85 -1.29 17.79 -0.25
N TYR A 86 0.02 17.62 -0.07
CA TYR A 86 0.65 17.86 1.21
C TYR A 86 0.71 19.37 1.48
N VAL A 87 -0.20 19.86 2.33
CA VAL A 87 -0.29 21.27 2.74
C VAL A 87 0.51 21.59 4.01
N GLY A 88 1.35 20.66 4.48
CA GLY A 88 2.06 20.73 5.75
C GLY A 88 1.37 19.96 6.88
N GLY A 89 2.17 19.42 7.79
CA GLY A 89 1.76 18.60 8.93
C GLY A 89 2.81 18.60 10.03
N ALA A 90 2.54 17.91 11.15
CA ALA A 90 3.39 17.95 12.34
C ALA A 90 4.76 17.27 12.17
N ALA A 91 4.89 16.34 11.21
CA ALA A 91 6.14 15.64 10.92
C ALA A 91 6.72 16.10 9.58
N PRO A 92 8.04 16.35 9.48
CA PRO A 92 8.67 16.61 8.20
C PRO A 92 8.51 15.40 7.27
N ARG A 93 8.29 15.68 5.99
CA ARG A 93 8.16 14.71 4.91
C ARG A 93 9.02 15.18 3.76
N THR A 94 9.85 14.31 3.23
CA THR A 94 10.67 14.60 2.04
C THR A 94 10.04 13.91 0.83
N ASN A 95 9.81 14.66 -0.24
CA ASN A 95 9.38 14.08 -1.51
C ASN A 95 10.55 13.28 -2.12
N VAL A 96 10.30 12.01 -2.43
CA VAL A 96 11.29 11.14 -3.05
C VAL A 96 11.12 11.19 -4.57
N VAL A 97 9.90 10.90 -5.05
CA VAL A 97 9.52 10.98 -6.46
C VAL A 97 8.01 11.00 -6.60
N GLY A 98 7.47 11.85 -7.48
CA GLY A 98 6.03 11.91 -7.75
C GLY A 98 5.21 12.06 -6.47
N ARG A 99 4.35 11.07 -6.21
CA ARG A 99 3.43 10.99 -5.05
C ARG A 99 4.02 10.25 -3.86
N VAL A 100 5.31 9.93 -3.90
CA VAL A 100 6.02 9.13 -2.89
C VAL A 100 6.83 10.05 -1.98
N PHE A 101 6.57 9.94 -0.67
CA PHE A 101 7.23 10.72 0.37
C PHE A 101 7.77 9.78 1.46
N THR A 102 8.74 10.25 2.24
CA THR A 102 9.18 9.55 3.47
C THR A 102 8.04 9.46 4.49
N ALA A 103 7.97 8.36 5.25
CA ALA A 103 6.84 8.09 6.15
C ALA A 103 6.99 8.71 7.56
N ASN A 104 8.12 8.48 8.22
CA ASN A 104 8.37 9.01 9.55
C ASN A 104 9.88 9.16 9.78
N GLU A 105 10.28 10.26 10.41
CA GLU A 105 11.68 10.58 10.72
C GLU A 105 11.96 10.56 12.23
N SER A 106 11.05 10.00 13.04
CA SER A 106 11.33 9.77 14.47
C SER A 106 12.48 8.77 14.63
N PRO A 107 13.26 8.87 15.72
CA PRO A 107 14.30 7.91 16.03
C PRO A 107 13.77 6.47 16.05
N PRO A 108 14.56 5.47 15.59
CA PRO A 108 14.11 4.08 15.44
C PRO A 108 13.78 3.38 16.78
N ASP A 109 14.26 3.90 17.91
CA ASP A 109 13.96 3.43 19.26
C ASP A 109 12.60 3.94 19.79
N GLN A 110 11.98 4.90 19.10
CA GLN A 110 10.72 5.51 19.53
C GLN A 110 9.52 4.78 18.93
N LYS A 111 8.54 4.48 19.79
CA LYS A 111 7.27 3.90 19.37
C LYS A 111 6.34 4.99 18.85
N ILE A 112 5.83 4.80 17.64
CA ILE A 112 4.78 5.64 17.08
C ILE A 112 3.43 5.17 17.67
N PRO A 113 2.64 6.03 18.33
CA PRO A 113 1.33 5.65 18.85
C PRO A 113 0.33 5.39 17.72
N PHE A 114 -0.71 4.59 17.97
CA PHE A 114 -1.79 4.40 17.01
C PHE A 114 -2.56 5.72 16.77
N HIS A 115 -2.85 6.01 15.51
CA HIS A 115 -3.59 7.19 15.09
C HIS A 115 -4.20 6.97 13.70
N HIS A 116 -5.10 7.87 13.29
CA HIS A 116 -5.49 8.02 11.89
C HIS A 116 -4.63 9.11 11.24
N GLU A 117 -4.20 8.88 10.00
CA GLU A 117 -3.40 9.85 9.24
C GLU A 117 -4.16 11.19 9.15
N MET A 118 -3.50 12.27 9.54
CA MET A 118 -4.04 13.63 9.52
C MET A 118 -5.40 13.80 10.23
N ALA A 119 -5.69 13.05 11.31
CA ALA A 119 -6.98 13.08 12.02
C ALA A 119 -7.46 14.47 12.52
N GLN A 120 -6.56 15.47 12.56
CA GLN A 120 -6.83 16.80 13.10
C GLN A 120 -6.92 17.89 12.02
N VAL A 121 -6.92 17.52 10.73
CA VAL A 121 -7.11 18.49 9.63
C VAL A 121 -8.53 18.39 9.05
N THR A 122 -8.94 19.43 8.31
CA THR A 122 -10.29 19.51 7.72
C THR A 122 -10.50 18.58 6.52
N GLN A 123 -9.43 18.29 5.77
CA GLN A 123 -9.46 17.39 4.62
C GLN A 123 -8.94 16.01 5.02
N LEU A 124 -9.85 15.04 5.15
CA LEU A 124 -9.52 13.70 5.61
C LEU A 124 -8.80 12.87 4.54
N THR A 125 -7.85 12.05 4.98
CA THR A 125 -7.20 11.05 4.14
C THR A 125 -8.09 9.81 4.03
N SER A 126 -8.57 9.50 2.83
CA SER A 126 -9.42 8.32 2.58
C SER A 126 -8.63 7.01 2.52
N ILE A 127 -7.40 7.06 2.00
CA ILE A 127 -6.52 5.89 1.85
C ILE A 127 -5.07 6.32 1.98
N VAL A 128 -4.25 5.47 2.59
CA VAL A 128 -2.79 5.60 2.64
C VAL A 128 -2.19 4.36 1.99
N ILE A 129 -1.26 4.55 1.06
CA ILE A 129 -0.50 3.46 0.43
C ILE A 129 0.93 3.54 0.96
N MET A 130 1.42 2.42 1.52
CA MET A 130 2.76 2.33 2.10
C MET A 130 3.57 1.25 1.40
N MET A 131 4.85 1.54 1.16
CA MET A 131 5.86 0.56 0.76
C MET A 131 6.80 0.30 1.93
N PHE A 132 7.09 -0.98 2.18
CA PHE A 132 8.10 -1.41 3.14
C PHE A 132 9.25 -2.06 2.36
N LEU A 133 10.41 -1.40 2.33
CA LEU A 133 11.65 -2.01 1.87
C LEU A 133 12.35 -2.62 3.09
N LEU A 134 12.73 -3.89 2.98
CA LEU A 134 13.68 -4.48 3.93
C LEU A 134 15.04 -3.84 3.65
N ILE A 135 15.46 -2.94 4.52
CA ILE A 135 16.86 -2.51 4.57
C ILE A 135 17.61 -3.70 5.19
N LEU A 136 18.43 -4.37 4.39
CA LEU A 136 19.36 -5.42 4.85
C LEU A 136 20.50 -4.81 5.67
#